data_AF-A0AAI8F7G9-F1
#
_entry.id   AF-A0AAI8F7G9-F1
#
_cell.length_a   1.000
_cell.length_b   1.000
_cell.length_c   1.000
_cell.angle_alpha   90.00
_cell.angle_beta   90.00
_cell.angle_gamma   90.00
#
_symmetry.space_group_name_H-M   'P 1'
#
loop_
_entity.id
_entity.type
_entity.pdbx_description
1 polymer ?
#
loop_
_entity_poly.entity_id
_entity_poly.type
_entity_poly.pdbx_seq_one_letter_code
_entity_poly.pdbx_strand_id
1 'polypeptide(L)'
;MLYQNITNNSCINQALELYHQYCSDKTTTYPDQIHTITKALQLDSSLFTAVLLHENIQHLNLEDYNHFNNNIIYLVDVINKLSTIHYKPYAEQYIHFHELLLTINPKLQETAILTSLVPLLHKASIFNLEYNNTDAQHISEIITNCYIPYLLQDLCFKIQYPEERNRILHYMNWLYPDIDNIIHNIEQQFRNIFRKLNIKASLSYRIKSPYSIWIKTLVKDIHITALNDILAFRAIVPNKKACYDFSKLIHLHYNTITSQFVDYIRYPKNNGYQSIHLVISGGSNKGNIELQIRSTTMHRQTQYGSAHHTYKANKYYISRTNNNVSVILH
;
A
#
# COMPACT_ATOMS: atom_id res chain seq x y z
N MET A 1 -28.93 -11.53 -7.32
CA MET A 1 -28.83 -12.95 -6.90
C MET A 1 -27.57 -13.24 -6.07
N LEU A 2 -27.14 -12.34 -5.19
CA LEU A 2 -26.04 -12.57 -4.22
C LEU A 2 -26.54 -12.76 -2.77
N TYR A 3 -27.78 -12.34 -2.49
CA TYR A 3 -28.42 -12.42 -1.18
C TYR A 3 -28.55 -13.84 -0.61
N GLN A 4 -28.72 -14.87 -1.44
CA GLN A 4 -29.06 -16.22 -0.95
C GLN A 4 -27.88 -17.01 -0.33
N ASN A 5 -26.64 -16.56 -0.49
CA ASN A 5 -25.46 -17.25 0.08
C ASN A 5 -24.91 -16.56 1.36
N ILE A 6 -25.52 -15.46 1.81
CA ILE A 6 -25.08 -14.68 2.97
C ILE A 6 -25.99 -14.93 4.21
N THR A 7 -27.18 -15.50 3.99
CA THR A 7 -28.28 -15.57 4.96
C THR A 7 -28.11 -16.55 6.13
N ASN A 8 -27.02 -17.30 6.21
CA ASN A 8 -26.79 -18.24 7.33
C ASN A 8 -26.11 -17.59 8.56
N ASN A 9 -25.72 -16.31 8.49
CA ASN A 9 -25.14 -15.60 9.62
C ASN A 9 -26.16 -14.59 10.19
N SER A 10 -26.66 -14.87 11.41
CA SER A 10 -27.67 -14.05 12.08
C SER A 10 -27.24 -12.58 12.25
N CYS A 11 -25.95 -12.32 12.49
CA CYS A 11 -25.41 -10.97 12.61
C CYS A 11 -25.51 -10.20 11.28
N ILE A 12 -25.27 -10.86 10.14
CA ILE A 12 -25.34 -10.16 8.85
C ILE A 12 -26.79 -9.82 8.50
N ASN A 13 -27.73 -10.74 8.75
CA ASN A 13 -29.15 -10.49 8.51
C ASN A 13 -29.63 -9.31 9.35
N GLN A 14 -29.28 -9.27 10.64
CA GLN A 14 -29.63 -8.17 11.53
C GLN A 14 -29.05 -6.83 11.05
N ALA A 15 -27.78 -6.80 10.62
CA ALA A 15 -27.18 -5.57 10.11
C ALA A 15 -27.81 -5.10 8.79
N LEU A 16 -28.23 -6.03 7.92
CA LEU A 16 -28.95 -5.69 6.70
C LEU A 16 -30.35 -5.15 7.01
N GLU A 17 -31.06 -5.73 7.97
CA GLU A 17 -32.37 -5.21 8.42
C GLU A 17 -32.24 -3.79 8.96
N LEU A 18 -31.27 -3.54 9.85
CA LEU A 18 -30.99 -2.20 10.37
C LEU A 18 -30.58 -1.23 9.24
N TYR A 19 -29.75 -1.67 8.30
CA TYR A 19 -29.37 -0.85 7.14
C TYR A 19 -30.60 -0.45 6.32
N HIS A 20 -31.47 -1.40 5.97
CA HIS A 20 -32.69 -1.15 5.18
C HIS A 20 -33.74 -0.34 5.94
N GLN A 21 -33.72 -0.38 7.27
CA GLN A 21 -34.60 0.41 8.13
C GLN A 21 -34.22 1.91 8.14
N TYR A 22 -32.93 2.22 8.14
CA TYR A 22 -32.44 3.60 8.34
C TYR A 22 -31.93 4.29 7.07
N CYS A 23 -31.57 3.56 6.00
CA CYS A 23 -31.13 4.18 4.75
C CYS A 23 -32.29 4.57 3.80
N SER A 24 -32.17 5.77 3.20
CA SER A 24 -33.11 6.30 2.21
C SER A 24 -32.98 5.66 0.82
N ASP A 25 -31.84 5.04 0.51
CA ASP A 25 -31.65 4.25 -0.71
C ASP A 25 -32.06 2.80 -0.46
N LYS A 26 -33.33 2.47 -0.79
CA LYS A 26 -33.91 1.12 -0.66
C LYS A 26 -33.38 0.11 -1.70
N THR A 27 -32.43 0.50 -2.54
CA THR A 27 -31.84 -0.42 -3.50
C THR A 27 -30.79 -1.32 -2.83
N THR A 28 -30.77 -2.60 -3.15
CA THR A 28 -29.80 -3.58 -2.58
C THR A 28 -28.36 -3.35 -3.04
N THR A 29 -28.10 -2.29 -3.80
CA THR A 29 -26.88 -2.01 -4.55
C THR A 29 -25.67 -1.79 -3.63
N TYR A 30 -25.84 -0.99 -2.57
CA TYR A 30 -24.74 -0.66 -1.66
C TYR A 30 -24.23 -1.88 -0.87
N PRO A 31 -25.09 -2.65 -0.16
CA PRO A 31 -24.64 -3.86 0.53
C PRO A 31 -23.97 -4.89 -0.40
N ASP A 32 -24.47 -5.06 -1.63
CA ASP A 32 -23.89 -6.00 -2.60
C ASP A 32 -22.48 -5.55 -3.05
N GLN A 33 -22.26 -4.25 -3.25
CA GLN A 33 -20.96 -3.69 -3.62
C GLN A 33 -19.95 -3.79 -2.47
N ILE A 34 -20.37 -3.46 -1.25
CA ILE A 34 -19.56 -3.64 -0.04
C ILE A 34 -19.20 -5.11 0.17
N HIS A 35 -20.14 -6.02 -0.08
CA HIS A 35 -19.88 -7.47 0.00
C HIS A 35 -18.85 -7.93 -1.04
N THR A 36 -18.91 -7.37 -2.24
CA THR A 36 -17.95 -7.66 -3.31
C THR A 36 -16.55 -7.18 -2.94
N ILE A 37 -16.43 -5.96 -2.41
CA ILE A 37 -15.15 -5.37 -1.97
C ILE A 37 -14.56 -6.16 -0.81
N THR A 38 -15.37 -6.47 0.21
CA THR A 38 -14.93 -7.23 1.38
C THR A 38 -14.46 -8.64 1.01
N LYS A 39 -15.15 -9.32 0.09
CA LYS A 39 -14.69 -10.61 -0.46
C LYS A 39 -13.40 -10.51 -1.26
N ALA A 40 -13.25 -9.49 -2.10
CA ALA A 40 -12.03 -9.27 -2.88
C ALA A 40 -10.80 -9.05 -1.96
N LEU A 41 -11.02 -8.39 -0.82
CA LEU A 41 -10.03 -8.15 0.22
C LEU A 41 -9.86 -9.34 1.19
N GLN A 42 -10.57 -10.46 0.97
CA GLN A 42 -10.57 -11.66 1.82
C GLN A 42 -10.89 -11.35 3.31
N LEU A 43 -11.78 -10.38 3.54
CA LEU A 43 -12.15 -9.94 4.88
C LEU A 43 -13.23 -10.85 5.49
N ASP A 44 -13.18 -11.01 6.81
CA ASP A 44 -14.17 -11.77 7.57
C ASP A 44 -15.56 -11.11 7.55
N SER A 45 -16.59 -11.94 7.67
CA SER A 45 -17.99 -11.57 7.85
C SER A 45 -18.23 -10.48 8.90
N SER A 46 -17.48 -10.50 10.01
CA SER A 46 -17.56 -9.49 11.07
C SER A 46 -17.27 -8.07 10.57
N LEU A 47 -16.39 -7.93 9.56
CA LEU A 47 -16.04 -6.62 8.98
C LEU A 47 -17.17 -6.10 8.09
N PHE A 48 -17.75 -6.98 7.27
CA PHE A 48 -18.89 -6.62 6.44
C PHE A 48 -20.04 -6.08 7.31
N THR A 49 -20.33 -6.76 8.42
CA THR A 49 -21.30 -6.31 9.42
C THR A 49 -20.93 -4.95 10.02
N ALA A 50 -19.67 -4.76 10.43
CA ALA A 50 -19.23 -3.49 11.02
C ALA A 50 -19.33 -2.31 10.05
N VAL A 51 -19.01 -2.50 8.77
CA VAL A 51 -19.14 -1.45 7.73
C VAL A 51 -20.60 -1.04 7.55
N LEU A 52 -21.52 -2.01 7.47
CA LEU A 52 -22.95 -1.72 7.31
C LEU A 52 -23.54 -0.97 8.51
N LEU A 53 -23.11 -1.33 9.73
CA LEU A 53 -23.54 -0.65 10.95
C LEU A 53 -22.98 0.78 11.03
N HIS A 54 -21.72 0.99 10.62
CA HIS A 54 -21.08 2.30 10.66
C HIS A 54 -21.80 3.34 9.79
N GLU A 55 -22.28 2.96 8.60
CA GLU A 55 -23.03 3.88 7.71
C GLU A 55 -24.25 4.51 8.38
N ASN A 56 -24.89 3.80 9.32
CA ASN A 56 -26.10 4.25 10.00
C ASN A 56 -25.85 4.55 11.49
N ILE A 57 -24.59 4.74 11.90
CA ILE A 57 -24.21 4.83 13.33
C ILE A 57 -24.98 5.92 14.10
N GLN A 58 -25.40 6.99 13.41
CA GLN A 58 -26.16 8.10 14.00
C GLN A 58 -27.62 7.74 14.35
N HIS A 59 -28.14 6.66 13.75
CA HIS A 59 -29.51 6.18 13.92
C HIS A 59 -29.60 4.94 14.81
N LEU A 60 -28.46 4.33 15.17
CA LEU A 60 -28.39 3.13 15.99
C LEU A 60 -28.46 3.45 17.48
N ASN A 61 -29.28 2.71 18.21
CA ASN A 61 -29.42 2.77 19.66
C ASN A 61 -28.60 1.67 20.35
N LEU A 62 -28.41 1.79 21.67
CA LEU A 62 -27.70 0.76 22.46
C LEU A 62 -28.33 -0.64 22.34
N GLU A 63 -29.65 -0.71 22.18
CA GLU A 63 -30.37 -1.98 22.02
C GLU A 63 -30.03 -2.68 20.70
N ASP A 64 -29.78 -1.92 19.62
CA ASP A 64 -29.40 -2.48 18.32
C ASP A 64 -28.06 -3.22 18.38
N TYR A 65 -27.16 -2.79 19.28
CA TYR A 65 -25.85 -3.43 19.45
C TYR A 65 -25.91 -4.77 20.20
N ASN A 66 -26.99 -5.08 20.92
CA ASN A 66 -27.11 -6.32 21.73
C ASN A 66 -27.07 -7.60 20.88
N HIS A 67 -27.36 -7.49 19.59
CA HIS A 67 -27.35 -8.60 18.64
C HIS A 67 -25.95 -8.90 18.08
N PHE A 68 -24.95 -8.06 18.38
CA PHE A 68 -23.61 -8.15 17.82
C PHE A 68 -22.57 -8.50 18.90
N ASN A 69 -21.54 -9.24 18.49
CA ASN A 69 -20.43 -9.56 19.39
C ASN A 69 -19.54 -8.33 19.65
N ASN A 70 -18.78 -8.38 20.75
CA ASN A 70 -17.88 -7.29 21.15
C ASN A 70 -16.85 -6.92 20.06
N ASN A 71 -16.46 -7.86 19.19
CA ASN A 71 -15.52 -7.58 18.11
C ASN A 71 -16.14 -6.67 17.04
N ILE A 72 -17.39 -6.91 16.66
CA ILE A 72 -18.12 -6.06 15.69
C ILE A 72 -18.31 -4.66 16.27
N ILE A 73 -18.76 -4.57 17.52
CA ILE A 73 -18.96 -3.28 18.21
C ILE A 73 -17.64 -2.49 18.27
N TYR A 74 -16.56 -3.16 18.64
CA TYR A 74 -15.23 -2.57 18.65
C TYR A 74 -14.79 -2.08 17.27
N LEU A 75 -15.03 -2.86 16.21
CA LEU A 75 -14.70 -2.45 14.85
C LEU A 75 -15.53 -1.22 14.42
N VAL A 76 -16.83 -1.17 14.73
CA VAL A 76 -17.68 0.00 14.46
C VAL A 76 -17.15 1.26 15.14
N ASP A 77 -16.77 1.18 16.42
CA ASP A 77 -16.17 2.30 17.16
C ASP A 77 -14.85 2.76 16.53
N VAL A 78 -13.98 1.82 16.14
CA VAL A 78 -12.72 2.15 15.49
C VAL A 78 -12.92 2.80 14.13
N ILE A 79 -13.84 2.28 13.30
CA ILE A 79 -14.18 2.88 12.00
C ILE A 79 -14.74 4.29 12.22
N ASN A 80 -15.62 4.47 13.20
CA ASN A 80 -16.17 5.77 13.54
C ASN A 80 -15.07 6.76 13.91
N LYS A 81 -14.19 6.40 14.84
CA LYS A 81 -13.04 7.23 15.25
C LYS A 81 -12.14 7.57 14.05
N LEU A 82 -11.80 6.59 13.22
CA LEU A 82 -11.02 6.80 11.99
C LEU A 82 -11.72 7.77 11.04
N SER A 83 -13.03 7.61 10.88
CA SER A 83 -13.88 8.49 10.07
C SER A 83 -14.11 9.86 10.69
N THR A 84 -13.67 10.15 11.91
CA THR A 84 -13.75 11.52 12.47
C THR A 84 -12.45 12.30 12.31
N ILE A 85 -11.35 11.62 11.98
CA ILE A 85 -10.03 12.25 11.87
C ILE A 85 -10.03 13.33 10.78
N HIS A 86 -10.78 13.15 9.69
CA HIS A 86 -10.80 14.14 8.62
C HIS A 86 -11.43 15.48 9.01
N TYR A 87 -12.23 15.53 10.08
CA TYR A 87 -12.77 16.78 10.61
C TYR A 87 -11.73 17.56 11.43
N LYS A 88 -10.57 16.96 11.76
CA LYS A 88 -9.49 17.64 12.47
C LYS A 88 -8.69 18.55 11.51
N PRO A 89 -8.04 19.61 12.04
CA PRO A 89 -7.12 20.43 11.26
C PRO A 89 -6.09 19.56 10.56
N TYR A 90 -5.81 19.86 9.30
CA TYR A 90 -4.94 19.05 8.43
C TYR A 90 -3.58 18.69 9.07
N ALA A 91 -2.95 19.67 9.73
CA ALA A 91 -1.67 19.48 10.41
C ALA A 91 -1.70 18.42 11.54
N GLU A 92 -2.89 18.15 12.10
CA GLU A 92 -3.09 17.27 13.26
C GLU A 92 -3.68 15.91 12.89
N GLN A 93 -4.21 15.74 11.67
CA GLN A 93 -4.87 14.49 11.23
C GLN A 93 -3.94 13.28 11.36
N TYR A 94 -2.67 13.45 10.98
CA TYR A 94 -1.65 12.41 11.10
C TYR A 94 -1.38 11.99 12.55
N ILE A 95 -1.30 12.96 13.47
CA ILE A 95 -1.03 12.71 14.89
C ILE A 95 -2.17 11.91 15.48
N HIS A 96 -3.41 12.37 15.27
CA HIS A 96 -4.61 11.69 15.77
C HIS A 96 -4.80 10.31 15.14
N PHE A 97 -4.47 10.14 13.86
CA PHE A 97 -4.46 8.83 13.21
C PHE A 97 -3.45 7.89 13.88
N HIS A 98 -2.23 8.36 14.15
CA HIS A 98 -1.22 7.56 14.83
C HIS A 98 -1.58 7.22 16.28
N GLU A 99 -2.10 8.19 17.04
CA GLU A 99 -2.58 7.96 18.40
C GLU A 99 -3.70 6.92 18.41
N LEU A 100 -4.68 7.05 17.53
CA LEU A 100 -5.75 6.07 17.39
C LEU A 100 -5.19 4.69 17.03
N LEU A 101 -4.25 4.60 16.08
CA LEU A 101 -3.60 3.34 15.73
C LEU A 101 -2.91 2.66 16.91
N LEU A 102 -2.33 3.43 17.85
CA LEU A 102 -1.70 2.89 19.06
C LEU A 102 -2.71 2.38 20.09
N THR A 103 -3.92 2.92 20.09
CA THR A 103 -5.01 2.44 20.98
C THR A 103 -5.68 1.17 20.46
N ILE A 104 -5.53 0.86 19.17
CA ILE A 104 -6.16 -0.31 18.56
C ILE A 104 -5.39 -1.58 18.93
N ASN A 105 -6.11 -2.64 19.32
CA ASN A 105 -5.54 -3.97 19.56
C ASN A 105 -4.65 -4.39 18.37
N PRO A 106 -3.36 -4.71 18.58
CA PRO A 106 -2.42 -5.05 17.51
C PRO A 106 -2.91 -6.20 16.61
N LYS A 107 -3.66 -7.16 17.15
CA LYS A 107 -4.23 -8.29 16.38
C LYS A 107 -5.38 -7.87 15.46
N LEU A 108 -6.03 -6.75 15.74
CA LEU A 108 -7.15 -6.20 14.97
C LEU A 108 -6.78 -4.93 14.19
N GLN A 109 -5.53 -4.47 14.28
CA GLN A 109 -5.10 -3.20 13.70
C GLN A 109 -5.17 -3.22 12.16
N GLU A 110 -4.65 -4.27 11.54
CA GLU A 110 -4.74 -4.46 10.08
C GLU A 110 -6.21 -4.55 9.64
N THR A 111 -7.00 -5.35 10.35
CA THR A 111 -8.43 -5.54 10.12
C THR A 111 -9.18 -4.21 10.20
N ALA A 112 -8.99 -3.43 11.25
CA ALA A 112 -9.66 -2.17 11.46
C ALA A 112 -9.30 -1.12 10.39
N ILE A 113 -8.01 -1.05 10.01
CA ILE A 113 -7.57 -0.22 8.90
C ILE A 113 -8.33 -0.65 7.65
N LEU A 114 -8.22 -1.92 7.23
CA LEU A 114 -8.89 -2.42 6.03
C LEU A 114 -10.40 -2.17 6.05
N THR A 115 -11.06 -2.36 7.20
CA THR A 115 -12.50 -2.10 7.37
C THR A 115 -12.83 -0.64 7.10
N SER A 116 -12.06 0.30 7.65
CA SER A 116 -12.26 1.73 7.43
C SER A 116 -12.04 2.16 5.98
N LEU A 117 -11.30 1.38 5.19
CA LEU A 117 -11.09 1.65 3.77
C LEU A 117 -12.24 1.19 2.90
N VAL A 118 -13.09 0.26 3.35
CA VAL A 118 -14.15 -0.31 2.53
C VAL A 118 -15.18 0.74 2.09
N PRO A 119 -15.72 1.61 2.96
CA PRO A 119 -16.58 2.72 2.53
C PRO A 119 -15.90 3.67 1.54
N LEU A 120 -14.59 3.92 1.73
CA LEU A 120 -13.81 4.80 0.85
C LEU A 120 -13.58 4.18 -0.53
N LEU A 121 -13.26 2.89 -0.57
CA LEU A 121 -13.12 2.10 -1.80
C LEU A 121 -14.44 1.99 -2.54
N HIS A 122 -15.53 1.80 -1.80
CA HIS A 122 -16.87 1.75 -2.34
C HIS A 122 -17.25 3.07 -3.02
N LYS A 123 -17.08 4.20 -2.33
CA LYS A 123 -17.23 5.54 -2.91
C LYS A 123 -16.38 5.67 -4.17
N ALA A 124 -15.09 5.31 -4.11
CA ALA A 124 -14.21 5.36 -5.28
C ALA A 124 -14.66 4.46 -6.45
N SER A 125 -15.26 3.30 -6.16
CA SER A 125 -15.75 2.34 -7.15
C SER A 125 -17.08 2.75 -7.80
N ILE A 126 -18.03 3.29 -7.01
CA ILE A 126 -19.34 3.77 -7.51
C ILE A 126 -19.14 4.91 -8.48
N PHE A 127 -18.31 5.87 -8.11
CA PHE A 127 -18.28 7.13 -8.84
C PHE A 127 -17.62 7.04 -10.23
N ASN A 128 -17.04 5.90 -10.61
CA ASN A 128 -16.23 5.79 -11.83
C ASN A 128 -15.32 7.02 -11.99
N LEU A 129 -14.77 7.49 -10.84
CA LEU A 129 -14.61 8.91 -10.49
C LEU A 129 -14.28 9.81 -11.68
N GLU A 130 -15.30 10.50 -12.19
CA GLU A 130 -15.09 11.66 -13.03
C GLU A 130 -14.42 12.78 -12.20
N TYR A 131 -13.46 13.43 -12.85
CA TYR A 131 -12.46 14.37 -12.32
C TYR A 131 -12.98 15.55 -11.45
N ASN A 132 -14.29 15.81 -11.46
CA ASN A 132 -14.87 17.09 -11.03
C ASN A 132 -15.62 17.07 -9.69
N ASN A 133 -15.62 15.97 -8.94
CA ASN A 133 -16.37 15.94 -7.67
C ASN A 133 -15.49 16.39 -6.48
N THR A 134 -15.93 17.44 -5.77
CA THR A 134 -15.22 18.04 -4.62
C THR A 134 -15.01 17.05 -3.48
N ASP A 135 -15.99 16.17 -3.25
CA ASP A 135 -15.88 15.10 -2.25
C ASP A 135 -14.77 14.08 -2.57
N ALA A 136 -14.54 13.82 -3.86
CA ALA A 136 -13.48 12.91 -4.30
C ALA A 136 -12.08 13.48 -4.07
N GLN A 137 -11.92 14.78 -4.22
CA GLN A 137 -10.65 15.47 -3.95
C GLN A 137 -10.35 15.46 -2.45
N HIS A 138 -11.34 15.76 -1.61
CA HIS A 138 -11.21 15.70 -0.15
C HIS A 138 -10.90 14.29 0.35
N ILE A 139 -11.63 13.27 -0.10
CA ILE A 139 -11.37 11.86 0.24
C ILE A 139 -9.96 11.44 -0.19
N SER A 140 -9.55 11.84 -1.39
CA SER A 140 -8.21 11.56 -1.91
C SER A 140 -7.10 12.24 -1.09
N GLU A 141 -7.32 13.46 -0.58
CA GLU A 141 -6.35 14.18 0.26
C GLU A 141 -6.20 13.49 1.62
N ILE A 142 -7.31 13.09 2.23
CA ILE A 142 -7.31 12.35 3.49
C ILE A 142 -6.54 11.02 3.33
N ILE A 143 -6.79 10.32 2.23
CA ILE A 143 -6.20 9.00 1.99
C ILE A 143 -4.71 9.06 1.66
N THR A 144 -4.31 10.06 0.89
CA THR A 144 -2.92 10.25 0.46
C THR A 144 -2.01 10.60 1.65
N ASN A 145 -2.57 11.28 2.65
CA ASN A 145 -1.86 11.76 3.84
C ASN A 145 -2.00 10.84 5.08
N CYS A 146 -3.05 10.02 5.15
CA CYS A 146 -3.14 8.93 6.13
C CYS A 146 -2.30 7.74 5.66
N TYR A 147 -1.71 6.97 6.59
CA TYR A 147 -0.85 5.83 6.29
C TYR A 147 -1.66 4.64 5.76
N ILE A 148 -2.24 4.81 4.57
CA ILE A 148 -3.13 3.85 3.93
C ILE A 148 -2.31 2.97 2.96
N PRO A 149 -2.68 1.69 2.78
CA PRO A 149 -1.98 0.77 1.88
C PRO A 149 -1.71 1.39 0.50
N TYR A 150 -0.53 1.10 -0.06
CA TYR A 150 -0.03 1.61 -1.35
C TYR A 150 -1.05 1.60 -2.50
N LEU A 151 -2.00 0.64 -2.46
CA LEU A 151 -3.07 0.51 -3.44
C LEU A 151 -4.03 1.72 -3.43
N LEU A 152 -4.41 2.22 -2.25
CA LEU A 152 -5.34 3.35 -2.16
C LEU A 152 -4.65 4.67 -2.51
N GLN A 153 -3.35 4.80 -2.22
CA GLN A 153 -2.58 5.97 -2.62
C GLN A 153 -2.53 6.12 -4.15
N ASP A 154 -2.40 5.02 -4.90
CA ASP A 154 -2.43 5.09 -6.37
C ASP A 154 -3.82 5.41 -6.92
N LEU A 155 -4.88 4.90 -6.28
CA LEU A 155 -6.26 5.26 -6.61
C LEU A 155 -6.51 6.75 -6.37
N CYS A 156 -6.00 7.28 -5.26
CA CYS A 156 -6.07 8.70 -4.93
C CYS A 156 -5.29 9.57 -5.90
N PHE A 157 -4.10 9.12 -6.29
CA PHE A 157 -3.28 9.75 -7.30
C PHE A 157 -3.98 9.82 -8.66
N LYS A 158 -4.72 8.77 -9.04
CA LYS A 158 -5.55 8.77 -10.25
C LYS A 158 -6.59 9.88 -10.24
N ILE A 159 -7.13 10.23 -9.08
CA ILE A 159 -8.19 11.23 -8.93
C ILE A 159 -7.59 12.64 -8.91
N GLN A 160 -6.58 12.86 -8.06
CA GLN A 160 -6.03 14.19 -7.83
C GLN A 160 -5.13 14.68 -8.96
N TYR A 161 -4.34 13.78 -9.53
CA TYR A 161 -3.30 14.11 -10.51
C TYR A 161 -3.30 13.10 -11.67
N PRO A 162 -4.42 12.94 -12.40
CA PRO A 162 -4.56 11.96 -13.46
C PRO A 162 -3.54 12.12 -14.59
N GLU A 163 -3.21 13.36 -14.97
CA GLU A 163 -2.23 13.64 -16.02
C GLU A 163 -0.83 13.17 -15.63
N GLU A 164 -0.37 13.51 -14.42
CA GLU A 164 0.91 13.06 -13.89
C GLU A 164 0.96 11.54 -13.74
N ARG A 165 -0.14 10.93 -13.26
CA ARG A 165 -0.24 9.47 -13.17
C ARG A 165 -0.13 8.81 -14.54
N ASN A 166 -0.85 9.32 -15.54
CA ASN A 166 -0.81 8.78 -16.90
C ASN A 166 0.57 8.96 -17.53
N ARG A 167 1.23 10.11 -17.31
CA ARG A 167 2.62 10.35 -17.74
C ARG A 167 3.57 9.31 -17.17
N ILE A 168 3.46 9.00 -15.88
CA ILE A 168 4.27 7.97 -15.22
C ILE A 168 3.97 6.58 -15.79
N LEU A 169 2.70 6.23 -15.99
CA LEU A 169 2.30 4.94 -16.57
C LEU A 169 2.83 4.76 -17.99
N HIS A 170 2.72 5.79 -18.85
CA HIS A 170 3.29 5.75 -20.19
C HIS A 170 4.81 5.57 -20.15
N TYR A 171 5.50 6.26 -19.24
CA TYR A 171 6.93 6.11 -19.07
C TYR A 171 7.31 4.70 -18.60
N MET A 172 6.56 4.12 -17.66
CA MET A 172 6.76 2.73 -17.20
C MET A 172 6.58 1.73 -18.34
N ASN A 173 5.52 1.87 -19.14
CA ASN A 173 5.27 1.00 -20.29
C ASN A 173 6.34 1.16 -21.38
N TRP A 174 6.87 2.36 -21.57
CA TRP A 174 7.98 2.59 -22.49
C TRP A 174 9.28 1.91 -22.01
N LEU A 175 9.58 1.97 -20.71
CA LEU A 175 10.76 1.31 -20.13
C LEU A 175 10.66 -0.22 -20.10
N TYR A 176 9.44 -0.75 -19.90
CA TYR A 176 9.15 -2.17 -19.72
C TYR A 176 7.92 -2.60 -20.55
N PRO A 177 7.99 -2.60 -21.89
CA PRO A 177 6.83 -2.86 -22.77
C PRO A 177 6.26 -4.29 -22.67
N ASP A 178 7.03 -5.21 -22.10
CA ASP A 178 6.63 -6.59 -21.79
C ASP A 178 7.23 -6.99 -20.43
N ILE A 179 6.72 -6.37 -19.38
CA ILE A 179 7.31 -6.44 -18.04
C ILE A 179 7.33 -7.87 -17.49
N ASP A 180 6.31 -8.68 -17.78
CA ASP A 180 6.22 -10.06 -17.30
C ASP A 180 7.31 -10.94 -17.89
N ASN A 181 7.57 -10.82 -19.20
CA ASN A 181 8.65 -11.53 -19.86
C ASN A 181 10.02 -11.03 -19.40
N ILE A 182 10.19 -9.72 -19.21
CA ILE A 182 11.42 -9.14 -18.64
C ILE A 182 11.70 -9.75 -17.26
N ILE A 183 10.68 -9.78 -16.40
CA ILE A 183 10.79 -10.34 -15.06
C ILE A 183 11.15 -11.83 -15.14
N HIS A 184 10.44 -12.60 -15.96
CA HIS A 184 10.66 -14.02 -16.13
C HIS A 184 12.10 -14.34 -16.56
N ASN A 185 12.62 -13.61 -17.56
CA ASN A 185 13.97 -13.79 -18.05
C ASN A 185 15.03 -13.47 -16.98
N ILE A 186 14.86 -12.37 -16.24
CA ILE A 186 15.77 -12.01 -15.14
C ILE A 186 15.73 -13.06 -14.03
N GLU A 187 14.54 -13.54 -13.66
CA GLU A 187 14.40 -14.59 -12.66
C GLU A 187 15.14 -15.87 -13.07
N GLN A 188 14.98 -16.31 -14.32
CA GLN A 188 15.69 -17.49 -14.82
C GLN A 188 17.21 -17.31 -14.75
N GLN A 189 17.71 -16.15 -15.18
CA GLN A 189 19.14 -15.84 -15.17
C GLN A 189 19.69 -15.81 -13.74
N PHE A 190 19.01 -15.16 -12.79
CA PHE A 190 19.43 -15.14 -11.39
C PHE A 190 19.37 -16.53 -10.75
N ARG A 191 18.34 -17.33 -11.05
CA ARG A 191 18.26 -18.74 -10.60
C ARG A 191 19.41 -19.58 -11.12
N ASN A 192 19.85 -19.37 -12.36
CA ASN A 192 21.03 -20.03 -12.91
C ASN A 192 22.31 -19.63 -12.16
N ILE A 193 22.46 -18.35 -11.80
CA ILE A 193 23.57 -17.87 -10.99
C ILE A 193 23.54 -18.52 -9.59
N PHE A 194 22.38 -18.61 -8.94
CA PHE A 194 22.24 -19.29 -7.66
C PHE A 194 22.64 -20.78 -7.72
N ARG A 195 22.27 -21.48 -8.81
CA ARG A 195 22.70 -22.87 -9.05
C ARG A 195 24.21 -22.99 -9.20
N LYS A 196 24.85 -22.09 -9.95
CA LYS A 196 26.32 -22.05 -10.10
C LYS A 196 27.04 -21.82 -8.77
N LEU A 197 26.46 -21.02 -7.88
CA LEU A 197 26.97 -20.79 -6.53
C LEU A 197 26.64 -21.93 -5.54
N ASN A 198 25.81 -22.89 -5.95
CA ASN A 198 25.27 -23.94 -5.09
C ASN A 198 24.61 -23.40 -3.79
N ILE A 199 23.82 -22.32 -3.92
CA ILE A 199 23.11 -21.70 -2.79
C ILE A 199 21.59 -21.84 -2.94
N LYS A 200 20.91 -22.06 -1.80
CA LYS A 200 19.45 -21.93 -1.70
C LYS A 200 19.10 -20.47 -1.48
N ALA A 201 18.49 -19.84 -2.48
CA ALA A 201 18.06 -18.45 -2.41
C ALA A 201 16.59 -18.32 -2.80
N SER A 202 15.91 -17.33 -2.24
CA SER A 202 14.61 -16.90 -2.74
C SER A 202 14.74 -15.57 -3.48
N LEU A 203 13.95 -15.43 -4.53
CA LEU A 203 13.91 -14.24 -5.37
C LEU A 203 12.48 -13.73 -5.38
N SER A 204 12.34 -12.43 -5.26
CA SER A 204 11.07 -11.71 -5.43
C SER A 204 11.34 -10.41 -6.17
N TYR A 205 10.32 -9.84 -6.77
CA TYR A 205 10.40 -8.54 -7.41
C TYR A 205 9.33 -7.61 -6.84
N ARG A 206 9.53 -6.31 -7.03
CA ARG A 206 8.57 -5.26 -6.71
C ARG A 206 8.65 -4.21 -7.81
N ILE A 207 7.47 -3.83 -8.30
CA ILE A 207 7.30 -2.65 -9.14
C ILE A 207 6.77 -1.54 -8.24
N LYS A 208 7.30 -0.32 -8.39
CA LYS A 208 6.76 0.83 -7.68
C LYS A 208 5.41 1.24 -8.23
N SER A 209 4.50 1.66 -7.34
CA SER A 209 3.27 2.31 -7.78
C SER A 209 3.59 3.66 -8.42
N PRO A 210 2.79 4.11 -9.41
CA PRO A 210 2.89 5.45 -9.99
C PRO A 210 2.96 6.55 -8.92
N TYR A 211 2.11 6.49 -7.90
CA TYR A 211 2.17 7.42 -6.77
C TYR A 211 3.56 7.44 -6.08
N SER A 212 4.14 6.27 -5.78
CA SER A 212 5.47 6.19 -5.14
C SER A 212 6.58 6.76 -6.02
N ILE A 213 6.45 6.64 -7.35
CA ILE A 213 7.38 7.23 -8.32
C ILE A 213 7.26 8.75 -8.28
N TRP A 214 6.04 9.27 -8.36
CA TRP A 214 5.74 10.70 -8.32
C TRP A 214 6.29 11.38 -7.05
N ILE A 215 5.97 10.83 -5.87
CA ILE A 215 6.48 11.36 -4.60
C ILE A 215 8.00 11.36 -4.58
N LYS A 216 8.64 10.31 -5.11
CA LYS A 216 10.09 10.24 -5.13
C LYS A 216 10.72 11.28 -6.07
N THR A 217 10.08 11.57 -7.20
CA THR A 217 10.53 12.66 -8.09
C THR A 217 10.44 14.02 -7.42
N LEU A 218 9.36 14.28 -6.68
CA LEU A 218 9.17 15.55 -5.96
C LEU A 218 10.13 15.70 -4.78
N VAL A 219 10.25 14.68 -3.93
CA VAL A 219 11.11 14.70 -2.74
C VAL A 219 12.57 14.91 -3.09
N LYS A 220 13.03 14.27 -4.16
CA LYS A 220 14.43 14.34 -4.58
C LYS A 220 14.70 15.49 -5.54
N ASP A 221 13.65 16.19 -5.98
CA ASP A 221 13.71 17.19 -7.04
C ASP A 221 14.47 16.67 -8.27
N ILE A 222 14.04 15.50 -8.77
CA ILE A 222 14.65 14.86 -9.94
C ILE A 222 13.60 14.51 -10.99
N HIS A 223 14.03 14.56 -12.25
CA HIS A 223 13.21 14.06 -13.35
C HIS A 223 13.03 12.53 -13.25
N ILE A 224 11.87 12.04 -13.71
CA ILE A 224 11.51 10.61 -13.68
C ILE A 224 12.56 9.72 -14.38
N THR A 225 13.24 10.25 -15.39
CA THR A 225 14.30 9.55 -16.13
C THR A 225 15.55 9.27 -15.31
N ALA A 226 15.74 9.95 -14.19
CA ALA A 226 16.84 9.70 -13.26
C ALA A 226 16.54 8.56 -12.26
N LEU A 227 15.31 8.05 -12.23
CA LEU A 227 14.92 6.97 -11.32
C LEU A 227 15.37 5.61 -11.85
N ASN A 228 16.10 4.89 -10.99
CA ASN A 228 16.62 3.56 -11.31
C ASN A 228 15.91 2.43 -10.55
N ASP A 229 14.99 2.79 -9.65
CA ASP A 229 14.30 1.85 -8.75
C ASP A 229 12.79 1.74 -9.05
N ILE A 230 12.42 1.82 -10.32
CA ILE A 230 11.04 1.55 -10.75
C ILE A 230 10.75 0.05 -10.63
N LEU A 231 11.65 -0.78 -11.17
CA LEU A 231 11.64 -2.23 -11.02
C LEU A 231 12.80 -2.65 -10.10
N ALA A 232 12.48 -3.36 -9.02
CA ALA A 232 13.46 -3.84 -8.06
C ALA A 232 13.32 -5.34 -7.83
N PHE A 233 14.44 -6.07 -7.86
CA PHE A 233 14.54 -7.44 -7.41
C PHE A 233 15.11 -7.52 -6.00
N ARG A 234 14.67 -8.52 -5.26
CA ARG A 234 15.18 -8.85 -3.94
C ARG A 234 15.59 -10.31 -3.91
N ALA A 235 16.89 -10.54 -3.74
CA ALA A 235 17.48 -11.84 -3.50
C ALA A 235 17.73 -12.03 -2.00
N ILE A 236 17.12 -13.07 -1.43
CA ILE A 236 17.38 -13.51 -0.05
C ILE A 236 18.25 -14.76 -0.13
N VAL A 237 19.47 -14.64 0.37
CA VAL A 237 20.49 -15.69 0.30
C VAL A 237 20.82 -16.24 1.70
N PRO A 238 21.52 -17.39 1.85
CA PRO A 238 21.68 -18.02 3.15
C PRO A 238 22.46 -17.19 4.18
N ASN A 239 23.49 -16.46 3.76
CA ASN A 239 24.41 -15.77 4.67
C ASN A 239 25.08 -14.54 4.02
N LYS A 240 25.84 -13.79 4.81
CA LYS A 240 26.56 -12.58 4.37
C LYS A 240 27.58 -12.87 3.26
N LYS A 241 28.30 -13.99 3.33
CA LYS A 241 29.27 -14.38 2.29
C LYS A 241 28.57 -14.57 0.94
N ALA A 242 27.44 -15.28 0.92
CA ALA A 242 26.63 -15.48 -0.28
C ALA A 242 26.09 -14.16 -0.87
N CYS A 243 25.91 -13.11 -0.06
CA CYS A 243 25.50 -11.79 -0.57
C CYS A 243 26.58 -11.21 -1.49
N TYR A 244 27.84 -11.27 -1.04
CA TYR A 244 28.99 -10.77 -1.81
C TYR A 244 29.31 -11.67 -3.01
N ASP A 245 29.28 -13.00 -2.84
CA ASP A 245 29.53 -13.94 -3.93
C ASP A 245 28.51 -13.75 -5.07
N PHE A 246 27.22 -13.58 -4.71
CA PHE A 246 26.17 -13.29 -5.69
C PHE A 246 26.36 -11.92 -6.34
N SER A 247 26.61 -10.87 -5.55
CA SER A 247 26.89 -9.52 -6.08
C SER A 247 28.05 -9.52 -7.08
N LYS A 248 29.14 -10.25 -6.79
CA LYS A 248 30.28 -10.38 -7.70
C LYS A 248 29.89 -11.01 -9.04
N LEU A 249 29.09 -12.09 -9.01
CA LEU A 249 28.61 -12.71 -10.25
C LEU A 249 27.65 -11.81 -11.02
N ILE A 250 26.87 -10.97 -10.33
CA ILE A 250 26.03 -9.97 -11.01
C ILE A 250 26.90 -8.95 -11.76
N HIS A 251 27.95 -8.42 -11.14
CA HIS A 251 28.88 -7.51 -11.83
C HIS A 251 29.60 -8.17 -13.03
N LEU A 252 29.78 -9.50 -13.01
CA LEU A 252 30.40 -10.24 -14.12
C LEU A 252 29.43 -10.54 -15.27
N HIS A 253 28.15 -10.73 -14.97
CA HIS A 253 27.13 -11.12 -15.96
C HIS A 253 26.29 -9.95 -16.47
N TYR A 254 26.27 -8.82 -15.78
CA TYR A 254 25.47 -7.66 -16.11
C TYR A 254 26.29 -6.38 -16.11
N ASN A 255 25.94 -5.48 -17.03
CA ASN A 255 26.38 -4.10 -16.96
C ASN A 255 25.71 -3.44 -15.75
N THR A 256 26.51 -3.02 -14.80
CA THR A 256 26.05 -2.42 -13.53
C THR A 256 26.50 -0.98 -13.44
N ILE A 257 25.67 -0.13 -12.83
CA ILE A 257 25.99 1.28 -12.64
C ILE A 257 26.82 1.40 -11.35
N THR A 258 28.13 1.54 -11.49
CA THR A 258 29.09 1.51 -10.36
C THR A 258 28.78 2.57 -9.29
N SER A 259 28.34 3.76 -9.69
CA SER A 259 27.99 4.86 -8.77
C SER A 259 26.77 4.56 -7.89
N GLN A 260 26.01 3.50 -8.18
CA GLN A 260 24.81 3.10 -7.44
C GLN A 260 24.99 1.79 -6.66
N PHE A 261 26.23 1.34 -6.49
CA PHE A 261 26.54 0.26 -5.56
C PHE A 261 26.61 0.81 -4.12
N VAL A 262 25.75 0.30 -3.24
CA VAL A 262 25.71 0.69 -1.82
C VAL A 262 25.72 -0.56 -0.94
N ASP A 263 26.74 -0.67 -0.09
CA ASP A 263 26.90 -1.78 0.85
C ASP A 263 26.38 -1.42 2.24
N TYR A 264 25.07 -1.58 2.45
CA TYR A 264 24.47 -1.42 3.79
C TYR A 264 24.76 -2.61 4.72
N ILE A 265 25.42 -3.68 4.25
CA ILE A 265 25.89 -4.74 5.15
C ILE A 265 27.13 -4.25 5.91
N ARG A 266 28.04 -3.56 5.22
CA ARG A 266 29.22 -2.94 5.82
C ARG A 266 28.88 -1.66 6.58
N TYR A 267 27.97 -0.85 6.03
CA TYR A 267 27.53 0.41 6.63
C TYR A 267 26.01 0.41 6.82
N PRO A 268 25.49 -0.26 7.86
CA PRO A 268 24.06 -0.33 8.12
C PRO A 268 23.45 1.06 8.29
N LYS A 269 22.19 1.22 7.88
CA LYS A 269 21.45 2.46 8.19
C LYS A 269 21.22 2.57 9.71
N ASN A 270 20.91 3.77 10.18
CA ASN A 270 20.64 4.04 11.61
C ASN A 270 19.56 3.15 12.22
N ASN A 271 18.60 2.71 11.40
CA ASN A 271 17.54 1.80 11.84
C ASN A 271 17.96 0.31 11.89
N GLY A 272 19.23 -0.01 11.62
CA GLY A 272 19.73 -1.39 11.56
C GLY A 272 19.47 -2.10 10.22
N TYR A 273 18.98 -1.41 9.20
CA TYR A 273 18.76 -2.00 7.88
C TYR A 273 20.08 -2.42 7.22
N GLN A 274 20.14 -3.68 6.76
CA GLN A 274 21.29 -4.28 6.06
C GLN A 274 20.87 -4.96 4.75
N SER A 275 21.55 -4.61 3.67
CA SER A 275 21.40 -5.18 2.32
C SER A 275 22.52 -4.64 1.42
N ILE A 276 22.96 -5.37 0.40
CA ILE A 276 23.67 -4.79 -0.74
C ILE A 276 22.62 -4.27 -1.71
N HIS A 277 22.77 -3.03 -2.16
CA HIS A 277 21.98 -2.42 -3.22
C HIS A 277 22.89 -2.18 -4.42
N LEU A 278 22.45 -2.55 -5.61
CA LEU A 278 23.13 -2.24 -6.85
C LEU A 278 22.11 -2.02 -7.96
N VAL A 279 22.52 -1.40 -9.05
CA VAL A 279 21.66 -1.16 -10.22
C VAL A 279 22.27 -1.82 -11.45
N ILE A 280 21.47 -2.65 -12.09
CA ILE A 280 21.75 -3.25 -13.40
C ILE A 280 21.21 -2.31 -14.48
N SER A 281 22.05 -1.98 -15.45
CA SER A 281 21.68 -1.12 -16.57
C SER A 281 20.83 -1.88 -17.59
N GLY A 282 19.70 -1.29 -17.99
CA GLY A 282 18.88 -1.80 -19.10
C GLY A 282 19.44 -1.45 -20.48
N GLY A 283 20.41 -0.54 -20.56
CA GLY A 283 20.86 0.08 -21.81
C GLY A 283 20.01 1.29 -22.21
N SER A 284 20.24 1.83 -23.41
CA SER A 284 19.64 3.10 -23.87
C SER A 284 18.11 3.08 -23.98
N ASN A 285 17.50 1.92 -24.22
CA ASN A 285 16.08 1.79 -24.52
C ASN A 285 15.32 0.85 -23.55
N LYS A 286 15.88 0.54 -22.37
CA LYS A 286 15.20 -0.27 -21.36
C LYS A 286 15.41 0.30 -19.96
N GLY A 287 14.44 0.06 -19.08
CA GLY A 287 14.56 0.48 -17.69
C GLY A 287 15.68 -0.23 -16.93
N ASN A 288 16.36 0.52 -16.07
CA ASN A 288 17.31 -0.01 -15.12
C ASN A 288 16.60 -0.89 -14.08
N ILE A 289 17.33 -1.81 -13.47
CA ILE A 289 16.81 -2.75 -12.49
C ILE A 289 17.61 -2.62 -11.21
N GLU A 290 16.95 -2.24 -10.12
CA GLU A 290 17.57 -2.29 -8.80
C GLU A 290 17.62 -3.74 -8.32
N LEU A 291 18.74 -4.16 -7.73
CA LEU A 291 18.88 -5.44 -7.06
C LEU A 291 19.28 -5.24 -5.60
N GLN A 292 18.46 -5.79 -4.71
CA GLN A 292 18.69 -5.83 -3.27
C GLN A 292 19.06 -7.25 -2.84
N ILE A 293 20.27 -7.43 -2.30
CA ILE A 293 20.77 -8.73 -1.86
C ILE A 293 20.95 -8.70 -0.34
N ARG A 294 20.30 -9.62 0.37
CA ARG A 294 20.42 -9.72 1.83
C ARG A 294 20.36 -11.16 2.30
N SER A 295 20.88 -11.44 3.49
CA SER A 295 20.74 -12.79 4.07
C SER A 295 19.35 -13.04 4.62
N THR A 296 18.99 -14.31 4.86
CA THR A 296 17.77 -14.68 5.57
C THR A 296 17.66 -14.02 6.96
N THR A 297 18.78 -13.90 7.67
CA THR A 297 18.84 -13.23 8.98
C THR A 297 18.57 -11.73 8.87
N MET A 298 19.20 -11.04 7.92
CA MET A 298 18.97 -9.61 7.65
C MET A 298 17.52 -9.37 7.21
N HIS A 299 16.96 -10.26 6.40
CA HIS A 299 15.56 -10.17 5.98
C HIS A 299 14.60 -10.24 7.17
N ARG A 300 14.78 -11.20 8.09
CA ARG A 300 13.96 -11.30 9.30
C ARG A 300 14.10 -10.07 10.19
N GLN A 301 15.31 -9.53 10.37
CA GLN A 301 15.52 -8.30 11.13
C GLN A 301 14.80 -7.10 10.52
N THR A 302 14.74 -7.00 9.19
CA THR A 302 13.95 -5.94 8.53
C THR A 302 12.43 -6.14 8.65
N GLN A 303 11.96 -7.35 8.92
CA GLN A 303 10.53 -7.65 9.10
C GLN A 303 10.06 -7.53 10.55
N TYR A 304 10.93 -7.77 11.54
CA TYR A 304 10.52 -7.89 12.95
C TYR A 304 11.38 -7.08 13.95
N GLY A 305 12.48 -6.47 13.50
CA GLY A 305 13.40 -5.72 14.37
C GLY A 305 13.10 -4.23 14.44
N SER A 306 13.92 -3.46 15.17
CA SER A 306 13.80 -1.99 15.25
C SER A 306 13.75 -1.31 13.87
N ALA A 307 14.42 -1.89 12.86
CA ALA A 307 14.36 -1.50 11.45
C ALA A 307 12.94 -1.50 10.86
N HIS A 308 12.08 -2.41 11.33
CA HIS A 308 10.67 -2.48 10.99
C HIS A 308 9.90 -1.30 11.58
N HIS A 309 10.20 -0.95 12.84
CA HIS A 309 9.54 0.14 13.56
C HIS A 309 10.00 1.54 13.11
N THR A 310 11.24 1.71 12.64
CA THR A 310 11.74 3.03 12.17
C THR A 310 11.43 3.31 10.70
N TYR A 311 10.89 2.35 9.93
CA TYR A 311 10.59 2.53 8.51
C TYR A 311 9.32 3.38 8.27
N LYS A 312 9.14 4.46 9.03
CA LYS A 312 8.00 5.39 8.93
C LYS A 312 8.30 6.82 9.37
N ALA A 313 9.57 7.22 9.46
CA ALA A 313 9.94 8.56 9.96
C ALA A 313 10.30 9.60 8.88
N ASN A 314 10.18 9.27 7.59
CA ASN A 314 10.34 10.30 6.56
C ASN A 314 8.96 10.92 6.28
N LYS A 315 8.70 12.02 6.99
CA LYS A 315 7.50 12.84 6.88
C LYS A 315 7.61 13.69 5.61
N TYR A 316 6.78 13.37 4.62
CA TYR A 316 6.62 14.19 3.42
C TYR A 316 5.17 14.65 3.40
N TYR A 317 4.94 15.95 3.56
CA TYR A 317 3.63 16.55 3.40
C TYR A 317 3.53 17.16 2.01
N ILE A 318 2.53 16.76 1.25
CA ILE A 318 2.24 17.42 -0.02
C ILE A 318 1.40 18.64 0.31
N SER A 319 1.90 19.84 -0.01
CA SER A 319 1.15 21.08 0.12
C SER A 319 0.83 21.65 -1.26
N ARG A 320 -0.41 22.07 -1.45
CA ARG A 320 -0.92 22.65 -2.69
C ARG A 320 -1.14 24.15 -2.49
N THR A 321 -0.43 24.97 -3.26
CA THR A 321 -0.71 26.42 -3.34
C THR A 321 -0.78 26.81 -4.81
N ASN A 322 -1.93 27.36 -5.26
CA ASN A 322 -2.13 27.94 -6.60
C ASN A 322 -1.40 27.19 -7.75
N ASN A 323 -1.81 25.95 -8.03
CA ASN A 323 -1.26 25.03 -9.04
C ASN A 323 0.17 24.50 -8.81
N ASN A 324 0.86 24.89 -7.75
CA ASN A 324 2.15 24.30 -7.38
C ASN A 324 1.96 23.21 -6.31
N VAL A 325 2.51 22.03 -6.60
CA VAL A 325 2.63 20.93 -5.65
C VAL A 325 4.03 20.97 -5.07
N SER A 326 4.15 21.13 -3.75
CA SER A 326 5.43 21.13 -3.05
C SER A 326 5.44 20.05 -1.98
N VAL A 327 6.60 19.43 -1.77
CA VAL A 327 6.80 18.49 -0.66
C VAL A 327 7.48 19.22 0.48
N ILE A 328 6.78 19.35 1.60
CA ILE A 328 7.32 19.87 2.85
C ILE A 328 7.91 18.69 3.62
N LEU A 329 9.22 18.77 3.87
CA LEU A 329 9.96 17.85 4.72
C LEU A 329 9.84 18.31 6.17
N HIS A 330 9.46 17.41 7.07
CA HIS A 330 9.47 17.66 8.51
C HIS A 330 10.50 16.81 9.24
#